data_AF-A0A258A964-F1
#
_entry.id   AF-A0A258A964-F1
#
_cell.length_a   1.000
_cell.length_b   1.000
_cell.length_c   1.000
_cell.angle_alpha   90.00
_cell.angle_beta   90.00
_cell.angle_gamma   90.00
#
_symmetry.space_group_name_H-M   'P 1'
#
loop_
_entity.id
_entity.type
_entity.pdbx_description
1 polymer ?
#
loop_
_entity_poly.entity_id
_entity_poly.type
_entity_poly.pdbx_seq_one_letter_code
_entity_poly.pdbx_strand_id
1 'polypeptide(L)'
;MMGLTDAFTLVCVVAGALLFLAGTVGLLRFPDTLSRLHALSKADNLGLGLIVLGLLPQQASPMGGVKLVCIWLLAQLSAATASQLIAGIAARRKPQA
;
A
#
# COMPACT_ATOMS: atom_id res chain seq x y z
N MET A 1 13.32 18.31 -21.61
CA MET A 1 14.01 17.02 -21.36
C MET A 1 13.57 16.54 -19.98
N MET A 2 13.13 15.29 -19.81
CA MET A 2 12.78 14.78 -18.48
C MET A 2 14.02 14.72 -17.60
N GLY A 3 13.95 15.27 -16.39
CA GLY A 3 15.00 15.11 -15.39
C GLY A 3 15.08 13.65 -14.93
N LEU A 4 16.25 13.23 -14.43
CA LEU A 4 16.41 11.89 -13.85
C LEU A 4 15.46 11.68 -12.66
N THR A 5 15.23 12.73 -11.87
CA THR A 5 14.27 12.74 -10.76
C THR A 5 12.84 12.54 -11.25
N ASP A 6 12.44 13.20 -12.33
CA ASP A 6 11.10 13.05 -12.91
C ASP A 6 10.86 11.64 -13.45
N ALA A 7 11.87 11.07 -14.11
CA ALA A 7 11.81 9.69 -14.60
C ALA A 7 11.71 8.69 -13.44
N PHE A 8 12.49 8.88 -12.38
CA PHE A 8 12.42 8.06 -11.17
C PHE A 8 11.05 8.16 -10.49
N THR A 9 10.53 9.38 -10.30
CA THR A 9 9.19 9.62 -9.76
C THR A 9 8.13 8.91 -10.59
N LEU A 10 8.17 9.06 -11.92
CA LEU A 10 7.21 8.44 -12.81
C LEU A 10 7.21 6.92 -12.67
N VAL A 11 8.38 6.28 -12.72
CA VAL A 11 8.50 4.82 -12.61
C VAL A 11 7.98 4.34 -11.25
N CYS A 12 8.40 4.97 -10.16
CA CYS A 12 7.97 4.58 -8.81
C CYS A 12 6.46 4.76 -8.61
N VAL A 13 5.90 5.90 -9.00
CA VAL A 13 4.47 6.19 -8.83
C VAL A 13 3.61 5.28 -9.71
N VAL A 14 4.00 5.06 -10.98
CA VAL A 14 3.27 4.16 -11.88
C VAL A 14 3.33 2.71 -11.37
N ALA A 15 4.51 2.25 -10.93
CA ALA A 15 4.63 0.92 -10.34
C ALA A 15 3.74 0.77 -9.08
N GLY A 16 3.71 1.79 -8.22
CA GLY A 16 2.82 1.82 -7.05
C GLY A 16 1.35 1.79 -7.44
N ALA A 17 0.94 2.57 -8.45
CA ALA A 17 -0.43 2.58 -8.96
C ALA A 17 -0.84 1.21 -9.55
N LEU A 18 0.06 0.55 -10.28
CA LEU A 18 -0.17 -0.81 -10.79
C LEU A 18 -0.35 -1.83 -9.66
N LEU A 19 0.39 -1.69 -8.55
CA LEU A 19 0.18 -2.53 -7.36
C LEU A 19 -1.17 -2.28 -6.70
N PHE A 20 -1.63 -1.03 -6.63
CA PHE A 20 -2.99 -0.72 -6.15
C PHE A 20 -4.05 -1.34 -7.05
N LEU A 21 -3.92 -1.22 -8.37
CA LEU A 21 -4.82 -1.88 -9.32
C LEU A 21 -4.82 -3.40 -9.13
N ALA A 22 -3.64 -4.02 -9.02
CA ALA A 22 -3.52 -5.45 -8.76
C ALA A 22 -4.16 -5.85 -7.40
N GLY A 23 -4.01 -5.03 -6.37
CA GLY A 23 -4.65 -5.18 -5.07
C GLY A 23 -6.17 -5.13 -5.17
N THR A 24 -6.72 -4.16 -5.89
CA THR A 24 -8.16 -4.05 -6.15
C THR A 24 -8.69 -5.25 -6.92
N VAL A 25 -7.97 -5.70 -7.96
CA VAL A 25 -8.33 -6.92 -8.69
C VAL A 25 -8.29 -8.14 -7.77
N GLY A 26 -7.26 -8.26 -6.91
CA GLY A 26 -7.17 -9.32 -5.91
C GLY A 26 -8.33 -9.30 -4.91
N LEU A 27 -8.75 -8.12 -4.46
CA LEU A 27 -9.89 -7.93 -3.57
C LEU A 27 -11.22 -8.41 -4.19
N LEU A 28 -11.41 -8.15 -5.48
CA LEU A 28 -12.62 -8.55 -6.23
C LEU A 28 -12.60 -10.03 -6.62
N ARG A 29 -11.43 -10.57 -6.96
CA ARG A 29 -11.28 -11.92 -7.52
C ARG A 29 -11.16 -13.01 -6.46
N PHE A 30 -10.53 -12.73 -5.32
CA PHE A 30 -10.27 -13.79 -4.34
C PHE A 30 -11.53 -14.20 -3.57
N PRO A 31 -11.75 -15.50 -3.34
CA PRO A 31 -12.99 -15.99 -2.74
C PRO A 31 -13.02 -15.84 -1.21
N ASP A 32 -11.87 -15.94 -0.54
CA ASP A 32 -11.78 -15.92 0.91
C ASP A 32 -11.21 -14.61 1.46
N THR A 33 -11.62 -14.27 2.68
CA THR A 33 -11.25 -13.02 3.34
C THR A 33 -9.75 -12.89 3.59
N LEU A 34 -9.04 -13.98 3.89
CA LEU A 34 -7.61 -13.91 4.21
C LEU A 34 -6.78 -13.67 2.95
N SER A 35 -7.12 -14.30 1.83
CA SER A 35 -6.47 -14.04 0.54
C SER A 35 -6.74 -12.61 0.06
N ARG A 36 -7.95 -12.09 0.25
CA ARG A 36 -8.28 -10.68 -0.02
C ARG A 36 -7.43 -9.72 0.81
N LEU A 37 -7.32 -9.96 2.12
CA LEU A 37 -6.47 -9.18 3.02
C LEU A 37 -4.99 -9.26 2.63
N HIS A 38 -4.51 -10.43 2.21
CA HIS A 38 -3.13 -10.59 1.75
C HIS A 38 -2.86 -9.76 0.48
N ALA A 39 -3.76 -9.78 -0.50
CA ALA A 39 -3.65 -8.91 -1.68
C ALA A 39 -3.62 -7.43 -1.28
N LEU A 40 -4.55 -7.01 -0.43
CA LEU A 40 -4.69 -5.62 -0.04
C LEU A 40 -3.47 -5.12 0.75
N SER A 41 -2.98 -5.90 1.71
CA SER A 41 -1.79 -5.53 2.50
C SER A 41 -0.52 -5.41 1.67
N LYS A 42 -0.37 -6.20 0.60
CA LYS A 42 0.74 -6.05 -0.36
C LYS A 42 0.62 -4.75 -1.15
N ALA A 43 -0.58 -4.45 -1.63
CA ALA A 43 -0.86 -3.23 -2.38
C ALA A 43 -0.65 -1.98 -1.51
N ASP A 44 -1.16 -1.96 -0.28
CA ASP A 44 -0.97 -0.83 0.63
C ASP A 44 0.50 -0.66 1.02
N ASN A 45 1.19 -1.72 1.45
CA ASN A 45 2.57 -1.59 1.92
C ASN A 45 3.54 -1.20 0.81
N LEU A 46 3.58 -2.00 -0.27
CA LEU A 46 4.53 -1.80 -1.35
C LEU A 46 4.07 -0.70 -2.31
N GLY A 47 2.77 -0.62 -2.61
CA GLY A 47 2.23 0.39 -3.52
C GLY A 47 2.36 1.80 -2.95
N LEU A 48 1.90 2.03 -1.72
CA LEU A 48 2.05 3.34 -1.07
C LEU A 48 3.52 3.67 -0.82
N GLY A 49 4.32 2.67 -0.44
CA GLY A 49 5.76 2.83 -0.25
C GLY A 49 6.48 3.30 -1.52
N LEU A 50 6.15 2.72 -2.68
CA LEU A 50 6.70 3.15 -3.97
C LEU A 50 6.25 4.57 -4.34
N ILE A 51 4.98 4.91 -4.12
CA ILE A 51 4.49 6.27 -4.38
C ILE A 51 5.25 7.28 -3.51
N VAL A 52 5.39 7.02 -2.21
CA VAL A 52 6.13 7.90 -1.30
C VAL A 52 7.59 7.99 -1.71
N LEU A 53 8.25 6.87 -2.03
CA LEU A 53 9.63 6.85 -2.51
C LEU A 53 9.81 7.70 -3.78
N GLY A 54 8.89 7.60 -4.72
CA GLY A 54 8.91 8.40 -5.96
C GLY A 54 8.70 9.90 -5.71
N LEU A 55 7.97 10.28 -4.66
CA LEU A 55 7.71 11.67 -4.31
C LEU A 55 8.81 12.32 -3.48
N LEU A 56 9.67 11.54 -2.80
CA LEU A 56 10.75 12.07 -1.95
C LEU A 56 11.70 13.02 -2.70
N PRO A 57 12.20 12.70 -3.91
CA PRO A 57 13.09 13.60 -4.66
C PRO A 57 12.41 14.90 -5.12
N GLN A 58 11.08 14.91 -5.22
CA GLN A 58 10.29 16.06 -5.65
C GLN A 58 9.97 17.03 -4.50
N GLN A 59 10.36 16.69 -3.25
CA GLN A 59 10.13 17.58 -2.11
C GLN A 59 11.13 18.72 -2.08
N ALA A 60 10.62 19.95 -2.08
CA ALA A 60 11.44 21.17 -1.94
C ALA A 60 12.03 21.35 -0.53
N SER A 61 11.47 20.67 0.49
CA SER A 61 11.90 20.79 1.88
C SER A 61 12.09 19.41 2.52
N PRO A 62 13.16 19.20 3.33
CA PRO A 62 13.34 17.97 4.12
C PRO A 62 12.13 17.65 5.02
N MET A 63 11.46 18.68 5.54
CA MET A 63 10.26 18.51 6.37
C MET A 63 9.09 17.90 5.57
N GLY A 64 9.00 18.21 4.28
CA GLY A 64 8.02 17.59 3.38
C GLY A 64 8.28 16.09 3.21
N GLY A 65 9.55 15.71 3.03
CA GLY A 65 9.97 14.31 2.96
C GLY A 65 9.65 13.52 4.24
N VAL A 66 9.95 14.10 5.41
CA VAL A 66 9.62 13.48 6.71
C VAL A 66 8.10 13.28 6.85
N LYS A 67 7.29 14.27 6.47
CA LYS A 67 5.82 14.13 6.50
C LYS A 67 5.33 12.99 5.62
N LEU A 68 5.87 12.81 4.42
CA LEU A 68 5.50 11.70 3.54
C LEU A 68 5.84 10.35 4.17
N VAL A 69 7.02 10.21 4.78
CA VAL A 69 7.41 8.98 5.48
C VAL A 69 6.50 8.73 6.69
N CYS A 70 6.17 9.76 7.47
CA CYS A 70 5.22 9.64 8.58
C CYS A 70 3.83 9.19 8.11
N ILE A 71 3.32 9.74 7.01
CA ILE A 71 2.04 9.34 6.42
C ILE A 71 2.08 7.86 6.02
N TRP A 72 3.15 7.42 5.35
CA TRP A 72 3.31 6.02 4.97
C TRP A 72 3.31 5.10 6.19
N LEU A 73 4.12 5.40 7.21
CA LEU A 73 4.19 4.57 8.43
C LEU A 73 2.86 4.53 9.19
N LEU A 74 2.16 5.66 9.28
CA LEU A 74 0.86 5.72 9.95
C LEU A 74 -0.20 4.93 9.18
N ALA A 75 -0.20 5.02 7.84
CA ALA A 75 -1.07 4.22 6.99
C ALA A 75 -0.80 2.72 7.18
N GLN A 76 0.47 2.31 7.26
CA GLN A 76 0.84 0.92 7.53
C GLN A 76 0.33 0.41 8.88
N LEU A 77 0.46 1.22 9.94
CA LEU A 77 -0.03 0.87 11.27
C LEU A 77 -1.57 0.73 11.28
N SER A 78 -2.25 1.65 10.60
CA SER A 78 -3.71 1.61 10.45
C SER A 78 -4.17 0.36 9.70
N ALA A 79 -3.56 0.07 8.54
CA ALA A 79 -3.87 -1.09 7.71
C ALA A 79 -3.58 -2.42 8.44
N ALA A 80 -2.48 -2.49 9.20
CA ALA A 80 -2.16 -3.65 10.03
C ALA A 80 -3.22 -3.89 11.11
N THR A 81 -3.65 -2.83 11.80
CA THR A 81 -4.69 -2.91 12.84
C THR A 81 -6.03 -3.37 12.25
N ALA A 82 -6.45 -2.77 11.14
CA ALA A 82 -7.67 -3.16 10.44
C ALA A 82 -7.61 -4.63 9.98
N SER A 83 -6.47 -5.06 9.43
CA SER A 83 -6.28 -6.45 8.97
C SER A 83 -6.36 -7.45 10.12
N GLN A 84 -5.76 -7.16 11.28
CA GLN A 84 -5.83 -8.03 12.46
C GLN A 84 -7.27 -8.18 12.98
N LEU A 85 -8.02 -7.08 13.01
CA LEU A 85 -9.43 -7.10 13.43
C LEU A 85 -10.29 -7.94 12.46
N ILE A 86 -10.15 -7.71 11.14
CA ILE A 86 -10.91 -8.46 10.12
C ILE A 86 -10.51 -9.94 10.11
N ALA A 87 -9.21 -10.25 10.19
CA ALA A 87 -8.72 -11.62 10.25
C ALA A 87 -9.24 -12.36 11.50
N GLY A 88 -9.27 -11.68 12.66
CA GLY A 88 -9.83 -12.24 13.89
C GLY A 88 -11.32 -12.57 13.79
N ILE A 89 -12.11 -11.71 13.12
CA ILE A 89 -13.54 -11.97 12.85
C ILE A 89 -13.71 -13.13 11.87
N ALA A 90 -12.90 -13.17 10.80
CA ALA A 90 -12.95 -14.23 9.81
C ALA A 90 -12.59 -15.61 10.41
N ALA A 91 -11.60 -15.66 11.30
CA ALA A 91 -11.22 -16.88 12.00
C ALA A 91 -12.34 -17.44 12.89
N ARG A 92 -13.12 -16.58 13.56
CA ARG A 92 -14.26 -16.98 14.40
C ARG A 92 -15.48 -17.44 13.60
N ARG A 93 -15.60 -17.03 12.32
CA ARG A 93 -16.71 -17.41 11.44
C ARG A 93 -16.54 -18.74 10.73
N LYS A 94 -15.33 -19.33 10.69
CA LYS A 94 -15.18 -20.71 10.19
C LYS A 94 -15.96 -21.65 11.13
N PRO A 95 -16.98 -22.39 10.65
CA PRO A 95 -17.59 -23.44 11.44
C PRO A 95 -16.48 -24.42 11.82
N GLN A 96 -16.35 -24.72 13.10
CA GLN A 96 -15.56 -25.86 13.55
C GLN A 96 -16.25 -27.10 12.99
N ALA A 97 -15.71 -27.64 11.90
CA ALA A 97 -16.05 -28.97 11.42
C ALA A 97 -15.34 -30.00 12.30
#